data_AF-A0A255Z9N4-F1
#
_entry.id   AF-A0A255Z9N4-F1
#
_cell.length_a   1.000
_cell.length_b   1.000
_cell.length_c   1.000
_cell.angle_alpha   90.00
_cell.angle_beta   90.00
_cell.angle_gamma   90.00
#
_symmetry.space_group_name_H-M   'P 1'
#
loop_
_entity.id
_entity.type
_entity.pdbx_description
1 polymer ?
#
loop_
_entity_poly.entity_id
_entity_poly.type
_entity_poly.pdbx_seq_one_letter_code
_entity_poly.pdbx_strand_id
1 'polypeptide(L)'
;MQGDEQRNLVNNLGDYLDAKNYTVSSVEDMLFALDFFQDVNNPNITFEQFVSYFLEEYQETSTDLEVIDPDLITFDEPVVQASLPSFNSMILAFPKLTQNGYYYQMPTPQVYNLVGGSLLNSYLADPDLYGNACSIRGSRGLLYSGIHIPVLNYGNGQRTQKGADGKNYILDAVSFDKFMVSKFGEATHKLTGADANNPTKVAEMLKGKTGIYVIVNSNPGNSGANYSGHVDLIINGQCIGGEYTTPRGGVKSIRIWILN
;
A
#
# COMPACT_ATOMS: atom_id res chain seq x y z
N MET A 1 -0.55 36.53 -2.83
CA MET A 1 -0.18 35.10 -2.71
C MET A 1 -1.39 34.24 -2.37
N GLN A 2 -2.16 34.50 -1.30
CA GLN A 2 -3.40 33.72 -1.00
C GLN A 2 -4.44 33.68 -2.13
N GLY A 3 -4.64 34.77 -2.88
CA GLY A 3 -5.65 34.84 -3.95
C GLY A 3 -5.33 34.04 -5.22
N ASP A 4 -4.09 33.61 -5.44
CA ASP A 4 -3.72 32.83 -6.63
C ASP A 4 -3.79 31.32 -6.33
N GLU A 5 -3.41 30.90 -5.12
CA GLU A 5 -3.61 29.52 -4.64
C GLU A 5 -5.10 29.16 -4.51
N GLN A 6 -5.93 30.08 -4.00
CA GLN A 6 -7.37 29.87 -3.92
C GLN A 6 -8.05 29.81 -5.30
N ARG A 7 -7.59 30.62 -6.27
CA ARG A 7 -8.08 30.54 -7.65
C ARG A 7 -7.67 29.22 -8.32
N ASN A 8 -6.47 28.73 -8.05
CA ASN A 8 -6.02 27.44 -8.53
C ASN A 8 -6.85 26.29 -7.93
N LEU A 9 -7.18 26.33 -6.64
CA LEU A 9 -8.03 25.32 -6.01
C LEU A 9 -9.44 25.29 -6.63
N VAL A 10 -10.09 26.45 -6.81
CA VAL A 10 -11.43 26.51 -7.42
C VAL A 10 -11.43 25.96 -8.85
N ASN A 11 -10.42 26.30 -9.65
CA ASN A 11 -10.29 25.78 -11.01
C ASN A 11 -10.08 24.26 -11.02
N ASN A 12 -9.17 23.75 -10.19
CA ASN A 12 -8.89 22.32 -10.09
C ASN A 12 -10.13 21.51 -9.68
N LEU A 13 -10.93 22.05 -8.77
CA LEU A 13 -12.19 21.44 -8.34
C LEU A 13 -13.23 21.42 -9.47
N GLY A 14 -13.33 22.51 -10.24
CA GLY A 14 -14.18 22.57 -11.43
C GLY A 14 -13.77 21.55 -12.50
N ASP A 15 -12.47 21.49 -12.82
CA ASP A 15 -11.91 20.55 -13.79
C ASP A 15 -12.17 19.08 -13.38
N TYR A 16 -12.08 18.78 -12.08
CA TYR A 16 -12.39 17.45 -11.56
C TYR A 16 -13.88 17.08 -11.77
N LEU A 17 -14.81 17.99 -11.47
CA LEU A 17 -16.25 17.76 -11.69
C LEU A 17 -16.58 17.56 -13.17
N ASP A 18 -16.01 18.38 -14.04
CA ASP A 18 -16.16 18.28 -15.49
C ASP A 18 -15.68 16.90 -15.97
N ALA A 19 -14.48 16.48 -15.55
CA ALA A 19 -13.93 15.18 -15.90
C ALA A 19 -14.77 13.99 -15.41
N LYS A 20 -15.50 14.16 -14.31
CA LYS A 20 -16.39 13.15 -13.72
C LYS A 20 -17.85 13.30 -14.12
N ASN A 21 -18.19 14.20 -15.04
CA ASN A 21 -19.55 14.47 -15.50
C ASN A 21 -20.55 14.77 -14.35
N TYR A 22 -20.10 15.45 -13.31
CA TYR A 22 -20.98 15.91 -12.21
C TYR A 22 -21.82 14.79 -11.55
N THR A 23 -21.28 13.59 -11.44
CA THR A 23 -21.94 12.51 -10.68
C THR A 23 -22.12 12.88 -9.21
N VAL A 24 -23.06 12.22 -8.53
CA VAL A 24 -23.29 12.40 -7.08
C VAL A 24 -22.00 12.17 -6.30
N SER A 25 -21.27 11.09 -6.60
CA SER A 25 -19.97 10.77 -5.96
C SER A 25 -18.96 11.92 -6.12
N SER A 26 -18.79 12.44 -7.35
CA SER A 26 -17.85 13.54 -7.58
C SER A 26 -18.22 14.84 -6.86
N VAL A 27 -19.50 15.06 -6.57
CA VAL A 27 -19.96 16.19 -5.74
C VAL A 27 -19.64 15.95 -4.26
N GLU A 28 -19.81 14.71 -3.78
CA GLU A 28 -19.43 14.33 -2.42
C GLU A 28 -17.91 14.45 -2.19
N ASP A 29 -17.10 13.98 -3.14
CA ASP A 29 -15.64 14.13 -3.15
C ASP A 29 -15.21 15.60 -3.06
N MET A 30 -15.95 16.47 -3.74
CA MET A 30 -15.75 17.91 -3.73
C MET A 30 -16.08 18.57 -2.40
N LEU A 31 -17.17 18.17 -1.76
CA LEU A 31 -17.51 18.64 -0.42
C LEU A 31 -16.44 18.22 0.58
N PHE A 32 -15.92 16.99 0.45
CA PHE A 32 -14.82 16.51 1.25
C PHE A 32 -13.53 17.30 1.00
N ALA A 33 -13.19 17.59 -0.25
CA ALA A 33 -12.03 18.43 -0.59
C ALA A 33 -12.14 19.82 0.04
N LEU A 34 -13.32 20.45 -0.02
CA LEU A 34 -13.55 21.76 0.58
C LEU A 34 -13.37 21.75 2.10
N ASP A 35 -13.89 20.72 2.79
CA ASP A 35 -13.69 20.56 4.24
C ASP A 35 -12.20 20.36 4.56
N PHE A 36 -11.52 19.49 3.81
CA PHE A 36 -10.10 19.20 3.99
C PHE A 36 -9.20 20.43 3.84
N PHE A 37 -9.42 21.25 2.80
CA PHE A 37 -8.61 22.45 2.54
C PHE A 37 -8.99 23.66 3.41
N GLN A 38 -10.15 23.64 4.06
CA GLN A 38 -10.50 24.64 5.08
C GLN A 38 -9.81 24.39 6.42
N ASP A 39 -9.38 23.15 6.69
CA ASP A 39 -8.59 22.83 7.88
C ASP A 39 -7.22 23.51 7.80
N VAL A 40 -6.95 24.38 8.78
CA VAL A 40 -5.68 25.14 8.92
C VAL A 40 -4.44 24.25 9.07
N ASN A 41 -4.63 22.95 9.33
CA ASN A 41 -3.56 21.97 9.42
C ASN A 41 -3.11 21.43 8.05
N ASN A 42 -3.84 21.73 6.96
CA ASN A 42 -3.51 21.27 5.60
C ASN A 42 -3.01 22.38 4.64
N PRO A 43 -2.26 23.41 5.06
CA PRO A 43 -1.99 24.57 4.21
C PRO A 43 -1.02 24.26 3.05
N ASN A 44 -0.34 23.11 3.09
CA ASN A 44 0.76 22.76 2.20
C ASN A 44 0.56 21.40 1.52
N ILE A 45 -0.67 20.92 1.41
CA ILE A 45 -1.04 19.76 0.59
C ILE A 45 -1.55 20.33 -0.74
N THR A 46 -1.06 19.81 -1.86
CA THR A 46 -1.58 20.23 -3.17
C THR A 46 -2.87 19.49 -3.51
N PHE A 47 -3.68 20.04 -4.42
CA PHE A 47 -4.88 19.33 -4.90
C PHE A 47 -4.53 17.97 -5.53
N GLU A 48 -3.42 17.90 -6.27
CA GLU A 48 -2.90 16.64 -6.84
C GLU A 48 -2.59 15.60 -5.74
N GLN A 49 -1.93 16.01 -4.66
CA GLN A 49 -1.67 15.13 -3.51
C GLN A 49 -2.98 14.68 -2.85
N PHE A 50 -3.94 15.58 -2.68
CA PHE A 50 -5.24 15.24 -2.12
C PHE A 50 -5.98 14.20 -2.99
N VAL A 51 -5.99 14.38 -4.31
CA VAL A 51 -6.59 13.43 -5.25
C VAL A 51 -5.93 12.06 -5.13
N SER A 52 -4.59 12.00 -5.18
CA SER A 52 -3.82 10.76 -4.99
C SER A 52 -4.19 10.07 -3.67
N TYR A 53 -4.17 10.83 -2.57
CA TYR A 53 -4.30 10.26 -1.24
C TYR A 53 -5.69 9.70 -0.96
N PHE A 54 -6.75 10.35 -1.47
CA PHE A 54 -8.10 10.08 -1.00
C PHE A 54 -9.14 9.80 -2.09
N LEU A 55 -8.94 10.30 -3.32
CA LEU A 55 -9.96 10.24 -4.37
C LEU A 55 -9.62 9.25 -5.50
N GLU A 56 -8.38 8.81 -5.61
CA GLU A 56 -8.04 7.75 -6.55
C GLU A 56 -8.65 6.42 -6.07
N GLU A 57 -9.58 5.91 -6.88
CA GLU A 57 -10.11 4.57 -6.69
C GLU A 57 -9.05 3.56 -7.13
N TYR A 58 -8.46 2.89 -6.16
CA TYR A 58 -7.59 1.76 -6.41
C TYR A 58 -8.37 0.46 -6.24
N GLN A 59 -8.51 -0.30 -7.33
CA GLN A 59 -9.18 -1.59 -7.29
C GLN A 59 -8.17 -2.71 -7.06
N GLU A 60 -8.15 -3.26 -5.84
CA GLU A 60 -7.63 -4.61 -5.62
C GLU A 60 -8.73 -5.58 -6.08
N THR A 61 -8.49 -6.27 -7.21
CA THR A 61 -9.51 -7.15 -7.81
C THR A 61 -9.60 -8.52 -7.15
N SER A 62 -8.78 -8.81 -6.13
CA SER A 62 -8.78 -10.11 -5.46
C SER A 62 -9.46 -10.07 -4.10
N THR A 63 -10.14 -11.17 -3.77
CA THR A 63 -10.42 -11.53 -2.39
C THR A 63 -9.11 -11.94 -1.73
N ASP A 64 -8.69 -11.27 -0.67
CA ASP A 64 -7.63 -11.84 0.14
C ASP A 64 -8.09 -13.17 0.73
N LEU A 65 -7.16 -14.12 0.81
CA LEU A 65 -7.31 -15.34 1.60
C LEU A 65 -7.81 -14.98 3.01
N GLU A 66 -8.61 -15.88 3.61
CA GLU A 66 -9.16 -15.86 4.98
C GLU A 66 -8.66 -14.73 5.90
N VAL A 67 -9.58 -13.99 6.54
CA VAL A 67 -9.26 -12.96 7.53
C VAL A 67 -8.27 -13.46 8.59
N ILE A 68 -7.14 -12.76 8.71
CA ILE A 68 -5.98 -13.22 9.50
C ILE A 68 -5.84 -12.41 10.77
N ASP A 69 -5.67 -13.11 11.90
CA ASP A 69 -5.14 -12.51 13.12
C ASP A 69 -3.60 -12.49 13.09
N PRO A 70 -2.94 -11.32 13.03
CA PRO A 70 -1.48 -11.23 12.99
C PRO A 70 -0.78 -11.82 14.23
N ASP A 71 -1.48 -11.97 15.35
CA ASP A 71 -0.91 -12.54 16.57
C ASP A 71 -0.80 -14.07 16.51
N LEU A 72 -1.55 -14.71 15.62
CA LEU A 72 -1.51 -16.16 15.40
C LEU A 72 -0.56 -16.57 14.27
N ILE A 73 0.08 -15.61 13.60
CA ILE A 73 1.10 -15.88 12.58
C ILE A 73 2.39 -16.36 13.27
N THR A 74 2.90 -17.49 12.80
CA THR A 74 4.15 -18.10 13.27
C THR A 74 5.17 -18.19 12.13
N PHE A 75 6.45 -18.31 12.49
CA PHE A 75 7.56 -18.50 11.57
C PHE A 75 8.13 -19.92 11.75
N ASP A 76 8.52 -20.58 10.66
CA ASP A 76 9.17 -21.91 10.73
C ASP A 76 10.59 -21.84 11.30
N GLU A 77 11.23 -20.68 11.21
CA GLU A 77 12.51 -20.36 11.83
C GLU A 77 12.47 -19.04 12.60
N PRO A 78 13.33 -18.84 13.62
CA PRO A 78 13.38 -17.59 14.37
C PRO A 78 13.75 -16.38 13.50
N VAL A 79 12.93 -15.33 13.55
CA VAL A 79 13.23 -14.07 12.87
C VAL A 79 14.24 -13.27 13.68
N VAL A 80 15.47 -13.18 13.17
CA VAL A 80 16.52 -12.33 13.75
C VAL A 80 16.35 -10.89 13.25
N GLN A 81 16.27 -9.93 14.17
CA GLN A 81 16.19 -8.52 13.84
C GLN A 81 17.39 -8.05 13.02
N ALA A 82 17.13 -7.16 12.05
CA ALA A 82 18.12 -6.61 11.14
C ALA A 82 17.87 -5.12 10.90
N SER A 83 18.87 -4.43 10.35
CA SER A 83 18.68 -3.09 9.80
C SER A 83 17.83 -3.13 8.53
N LEU A 84 17.08 -2.06 8.28
CA LEU A 84 16.39 -1.86 7.01
C LEU A 84 17.38 -1.87 5.83
N PRO A 85 16.97 -2.35 4.64
CA PRO A 85 17.76 -2.19 3.43
C PRO A 85 17.87 -0.71 3.02
N SER A 86 18.80 -0.39 2.10
CA SER A 86 18.85 0.95 1.51
C SER A 86 17.66 1.18 0.57
N PHE A 87 17.26 2.44 0.41
CA PHE A 87 16.24 2.82 -0.58
C PHE A 87 16.67 2.37 -1.99
N ASN A 88 17.94 2.56 -2.35
CA ASN A 88 18.46 2.19 -3.65
C ASN A 88 18.36 0.67 -3.92
N SER A 89 18.68 -0.17 -2.93
CA SER A 89 18.53 -1.62 -3.06
C SER A 89 17.06 -2.01 -3.24
N MET A 90 16.17 -1.43 -2.42
CA MET A 90 14.73 -1.71 -2.47
C MET A 90 14.12 -1.29 -3.80
N ILE A 91 14.35 -0.04 -4.23
CA ILE A 91 13.76 0.47 -5.46
C ILE A 91 14.24 -0.32 -6.67
N LEU A 92 15.51 -0.71 -6.75
CA LEU A 92 16.02 -1.53 -7.86
C LEU A 92 15.38 -2.92 -7.92
N ALA A 93 15.10 -3.52 -6.76
CA ALA A 93 14.53 -4.85 -6.64
C ALA A 93 13.00 -4.91 -6.77
N PHE A 94 12.31 -3.83 -6.38
CA PHE A 94 10.86 -3.75 -6.37
C PHE A 94 10.27 -3.77 -7.80
N PRO A 95 9.36 -4.72 -8.13
CA PRO A 95 8.73 -4.78 -9.44
C PRO A 95 7.90 -3.53 -9.74
N LYS A 96 8.36 -2.77 -10.73
CA LYS A 96 7.73 -1.53 -11.21
C LYS A 96 8.04 -1.32 -12.69
N LEU A 97 7.28 -0.46 -13.33
CA LEU A 97 7.60 0.09 -14.64
C LEU A 97 8.20 1.48 -14.47
N THR A 98 9.05 1.89 -15.43
CA THR A 98 9.59 3.24 -15.49
C THR A 98 9.16 3.86 -16.80
N GLN A 99 8.46 4.99 -16.75
CA GLN A 99 8.05 5.75 -17.93
C GLN A 99 8.27 7.23 -17.68
N ASN A 100 9.02 7.90 -18.57
CA ASN A 100 9.34 9.33 -18.49
C ASN A 100 9.97 9.76 -17.14
N GLY A 101 10.74 8.90 -16.50
CA GLY A 101 11.36 9.18 -15.20
C GLY A 101 10.45 8.94 -13.98
N TYR A 102 9.19 8.53 -14.20
CA TYR A 102 8.25 8.17 -13.15
C TYR A 102 8.14 6.65 -13.00
N TYR A 103 7.80 6.22 -11.78
CA TYR A 103 7.56 4.81 -11.48
C TYR A 103 6.06 4.53 -11.43
N TYR A 104 5.70 3.38 -12.00
CA TYR A 104 4.33 2.88 -11.99
C TYR A 104 4.32 1.43 -11.53
N GLN A 105 3.22 1.00 -10.92
CA GLN A 105 3.09 -0.37 -10.49
C GLN A 105 3.20 -1.33 -11.70
N MET A 106 4.08 -2.33 -11.59
CA MET A 106 4.14 -3.40 -12.60
C MET A 106 2.85 -4.22 -12.53
N PRO A 107 2.11 -4.46 -13.64
CA PRO A 107 0.85 -5.21 -13.61
C PRO A 107 1.00 -6.59 -12.95
N THR A 108 -0.01 -7.00 -12.17
CA THR A 108 -0.03 -8.28 -11.43
C THR A 108 0.44 -9.48 -12.29
N PRO A 109 -0.08 -9.72 -13.52
CA PRO A 109 0.35 -10.86 -14.31
C PRO A 109 1.86 -10.83 -14.63
N GLN A 110 2.43 -9.64 -14.81
CA GLN A 110 3.87 -9.50 -15.08
C GLN A 110 4.70 -9.80 -13.82
N VAL A 111 4.20 -9.45 -12.63
CA VAL A 111 4.87 -9.78 -11.36
C VAL A 111 4.90 -11.29 -11.13
N TYR A 112 3.78 -11.99 -11.33
CA TYR A 112 3.75 -13.45 -11.21
C TYR A 112 4.68 -14.12 -12.22
N ASN A 113 4.71 -13.65 -13.48
CA ASN A 113 5.66 -14.14 -14.49
C ASN A 113 7.12 -13.88 -14.08
N LEU A 114 7.42 -12.72 -13.51
CA LEU A 114 8.76 -12.34 -13.07
C LEU A 114 9.26 -13.19 -11.89
N VAL A 115 8.37 -13.58 -10.97
CA VAL A 115 8.72 -14.38 -9.79
C VAL A 115 8.70 -15.88 -10.11
N GLY A 116 7.76 -16.35 -10.91
CA GLY A 116 7.65 -17.75 -11.33
C GLY A 116 7.32 -18.72 -10.18
N GLY A 117 7.61 -20.00 -10.39
CA GLY A 117 7.52 -21.04 -9.37
C GLY A 117 6.09 -21.37 -8.94
N SER A 118 5.92 -21.74 -7.67
CA SER A 118 4.61 -22.09 -7.12
C SER A 118 3.63 -20.92 -7.13
N LEU A 119 4.13 -19.68 -7.02
CA LEU A 119 3.32 -18.47 -7.16
C LEU A 119 2.69 -18.36 -8.55
N LEU A 120 3.50 -18.46 -9.61
CA LEU A 120 2.98 -18.39 -10.98
C LEU A 120 2.01 -19.54 -11.26
N ASN A 121 2.32 -20.76 -10.81
CA ASN A 121 1.43 -21.90 -10.97
C ASN A 121 0.07 -21.66 -10.30
N SER A 122 0.06 -21.08 -9.10
CA SER A 122 -1.18 -20.77 -8.38
C SER A 122 -1.98 -19.66 -9.05
N TYR A 123 -1.31 -18.60 -9.53
CA TYR A 123 -1.94 -17.55 -10.32
C TYR A 123 -2.55 -18.07 -11.63
N LEU A 124 -1.87 -18.98 -12.34
CA LEU A 124 -2.42 -19.57 -13.56
C LEU A 124 -3.62 -20.50 -13.29
N ALA A 125 -3.64 -21.14 -12.12
CA ALA A 125 -4.74 -22.01 -11.71
C ALA A 125 -5.98 -21.21 -11.25
N ASP A 126 -5.78 -20.09 -10.56
CA ASP A 126 -6.83 -19.21 -10.05
C ASP A 126 -6.41 -17.73 -10.10
N PRO A 127 -6.55 -17.06 -11.26
CA PRO A 127 -6.11 -15.67 -11.43
C PRO A 127 -6.89 -14.68 -10.55
N ASP A 128 -8.14 -14.99 -10.22
CA ASP A 128 -9.01 -14.12 -9.43
C ASP A 128 -8.55 -14.13 -7.96
N LEU A 129 -8.27 -15.31 -7.40
CA LEU A 129 -7.74 -15.44 -6.04
C LEU A 129 -6.33 -14.84 -5.90
N TYR A 130 -5.51 -14.92 -6.95
CA TYR A 130 -4.15 -14.38 -6.99
C TYR A 130 -4.09 -13.01 -7.71
N GLY A 131 -5.20 -12.28 -7.76
CA GLY A 131 -5.30 -10.99 -8.47
C GLY A 131 -4.46 -9.85 -7.87
N ASN A 132 -4.03 -9.99 -6.61
CA ASN A 132 -3.15 -9.02 -5.95
C ASN A 132 -1.69 -9.52 -5.89
N ALA A 133 -0.76 -8.61 -6.18
CA ALA A 133 0.69 -8.86 -6.10
C ALA A 133 1.44 -7.86 -5.19
N CYS A 134 0.76 -7.01 -4.41
CA CYS A 134 1.37 -5.98 -3.56
C CYS A 134 2.44 -6.56 -2.61
N SER A 135 2.09 -7.60 -1.86
CA SER A 135 3.00 -8.26 -0.92
C SER A 135 4.11 -9.05 -1.63
N ILE A 136 3.86 -9.51 -2.85
CA ILE A 136 4.87 -10.16 -3.69
C ILE A 136 5.89 -9.12 -4.17
N ARG A 137 5.45 -7.92 -4.56
CA ARG A 137 6.35 -6.81 -4.94
C ARG A 137 7.23 -6.39 -3.76
N GLY A 138 6.62 -6.17 -2.59
CA GLY A 138 7.34 -5.88 -1.35
C GLY A 138 8.34 -6.99 -0.97
N SER A 139 7.90 -8.25 -1.06
CA SER A 139 8.75 -9.42 -0.75
C SER A 139 9.94 -9.48 -1.68
N ARG A 140 9.76 -9.30 -3.00
CA ARG A 140 10.86 -9.27 -3.95
C ARG A 140 11.86 -8.16 -3.63
N GLY A 141 11.36 -6.96 -3.30
CA GLY A 141 12.17 -5.83 -2.86
C GLY A 141 13.12 -6.22 -1.71
N LEU A 142 12.57 -6.83 -0.66
CA LEU A 142 13.32 -7.29 0.51
C LEU A 142 14.31 -8.40 0.16
N LEU A 143 13.84 -9.45 -0.52
CA LEU A 143 14.63 -10.64 -0.87
C LEU A 143 15.87 -10.29 -1.70
N TYR A 144 15.71 -9.40 -2.67
CA TYR A 144 16.81 -8.96 -3.55
C TYR A 144 17.60 -7.78 -2.97
N SER A 145 17.20 -7.29 -1.80
CA SER A 145 18.02 -6.41 -0.94
C SER A 145 18.79 -7.20 0.13
N GLY A 146 18.84 -8.53 0.03
CA GLY A 146 19.61 -9.39 0.94
C GLY A 146 18.86 -9.83 2.20
N ILE A 147 17.56 -9.56 2.29
CA ILE A 147 16.74 -9.96 3.44
C ILE A 147 16.18 -11.36 3.22
N HIS A 148 16.45 -12.28 4.15
CA HIS A 148 15.79 -13.59 4.15
C HIS A 148 14.36 -13.48 4.70
N ILE A 149 13.40 -14.10 4.00
CA ILE A 149 12.02 -14.28 4.45
C ILE A 149 11.81 -15.78 4.74
N PRO A 150 11.52 -16.17 5.99
CA PRO A 150 11.22 -17.55 6.36
C PRO A 150 9.83 -17.96 5.87
N VAL A 151 9.41 -19.19 6.16
CA VAL A 151 8.00 -19.54 5.94
C VAL A 151 7.15 -18.92 7.04
N LEU A 152 6.06 -18.26 6.64
CA LEU A 152 5.03 -17.80 7.57
C LEU A 152 3.87 -18.79 7.55
N ASN A 153 3.31 -19.11 8.70
CA ASN A 153 2.17 -20.00 8.85
C ASN A 153 1.04 -19.34 9.66
N TYR A 154 -0.20 -19.68 9.34
CA TYR A 154 -1.41 -19.31 10.10
C TYR A 154 -2.31 -20.53 10.21
N GLY A 155 -2.54 -21.01 11.43
CA GLY A 155 -3.20 -22.30 11.66
C GLY A 155 -2.46 -23.43 10.93
N ASN A 156 -3.17 -24.15 10.07
CA ASN A 156 -2.61 -25.22 9.23
C ASN A 156 -2.19 -24.75 7.83
N GLY A 157 -2.32 -23.45 7.53
CA GLY A 157 -2.04 -22.87 6.22
C GLY A 157 -0.72 -22.12 6.17
N GLN A 158 -0.11 -22.08 4.99
CA GLN A 158 1.10 -21.30 4.72
C GLN A 158 0.73 -19.92 4.17
N ARG A 159 1.40 -18.87 4.66
CA ARG A 159 1.22 -17.46 4.24
C ARG A 159 2.35 -16.94 3.34
N THR A 160 3.19 -17.86 2.89
CA THR A 160 4.22 -17.63 1.88
C THR A 160 4.11 -18.66 0.77
N GLN A 161 4.63 -18.34 -0.41
CA GLN A 161 4.87 -19.32 -1.48
C GLN A 161 6.25 -19.15 -2.09
N LYS A 162 6.73 -20.21 -2.74
CA LYS A 162 8.04 -20.23 -3.39
C LYS A 162 7.97 -19.62 -4.79
N GLY A 163 8.85 -18.65 -5.06
CA GLY A 163 9.18 -18.25 -6.42
C GLY A 163 10.03 -19.29 -7.15
N ALA A 164 10.28 -19.09 -8.44
CA ALA A 164 11.18 -19.95 -9.22
C ALA A 164 12.64 -19.89 -8.72
N ASP A 165 12.99 -18.83 -7.99
CA ASP A 165 14.28 -18.62 -7.33
C ASP A 165 14.42 -19.37 -6.00
N GLY A 166 13.42 -20.14 -5.58
CA GLY A 166 13.42 -20.90 -4.33
C GLY A 166 13.25 -20.06 -3.06
N LYS A 167 12.99 -18.74 -3.18
CA LYS A 167 12.76 -17.85 -2.04
C LYS A 167 11.28 -17.80 -1.66
N ASN A 168 10.99 -17.48 -0.39
CA ASN A 168 9.62 -17.34 0.12
C ASN A 168 9.11 -15.92 -0.10
N TYR A 169 7.92 -15.79 -0.68
CA TYR A 169 7.22 -14.52 -0.91
C TYR A 169 5.96 -14.51 -0.06
N ILE A 170 5.74 -13.43 0.67
CA ILE A 170 4.56 -13.24 1.53
C ILE A 170 3.34 -12.92 0.66
N LEU A 171 2.20 -13.52 1.01
CA LEU A 171 0.99 -13.49 0.17
C LEU A 171 0.04 -12.33 0.46
N ASP A 172 0.13 -11.71 1.64
CA ASP A 172 -0.86 -10.72 2.11
C ASP A 172 -0.23 -9.64 2.99
N ALA A 173 -0.90 -8.49 3.08
CA ALA A 173 -0.38 -7.29 3.74
C ALA A 173 -0.26 -7.46 5.26
N VAL A 174 -1.16 -8.22 5.89
CA VAL A 174 -1.13 -8.49 7.34
C VAL A 174 0.10 -9.30 7.72
N SER A 175 0.39 -10.36 6.96
CA SER A 175 1.58 -11.19 7.12
C SER A 175 2.84 -10.40 6.80
N PHE A 176 2.78 -9.50 5.81
CA PHE A 176 3.89 -8.62 5.47
C PHE A 176 4.18 -7.64 6.62
N ASP A 177 3.16 -7.00 7.19
CA ASP A 177 3.28 -6.14 8.37
C ASP A 177 3.92 -6.88 9.56
N LYS A 178 3.40 -8.09 9.85
CA LYS A 178 3.94 -8.93 10.91
C LYS A 178 5.42 -9.24 10.71
N PHE A 179 5.81 -9.59 9.48
CA PHE A 179 7.21 -9.84 9.14
C PHE A 179 8.06 -8.58 9.32
N MET A 180 7.59 -7.43 8.83
CA MET A 180 8.31 -6.16 8.94
C MET A 180 8.57 -5.78 10.39
N VAL A 181 7.56 -5.85 11.26
CA VAL A 181 7.70 -5.58 12.70
C VAL A 181 8.67 -6.56 13.36
N SER A 182 8.58 -7.86 13.02
CA SER A 182 9.45 -8.89 13.60
C SER A 182 10.90 -8.75 13.14
N LYS A 183 11.12 -8.35 11.88
CA LYS A 183 12.44 -8.27 11.24
C LYS A 183 13.15 -6.96 11.49
N PHE A 184 12.45 -5.84 11.48
CA PHE A 184 13.06 -4.50 11.53
C PHE A 184 12.66 -3.69 12.77
N GLY A 185 11.79 -4.24 13.62
CA GLY A 185 11.19 -3.51 14.72
C GLY A 185 10.05 -2.60 14.25
N GLU A 186 9.60 -1.77 15.19
CA GLU A 186 8.46 -0.88 14.98
C GLU A 186 8.72 0.13 13.84
N ALA A 187 7.66 0.50 13.11
CA ALA A 187 7.74 1.43 11.99
C ALA A 187 8.17 2.83 12.46
N THR A 188 8.92 3.54 11.60
CA THR A 188 9.35 4.93 11.87
C THR A 188 8.17 5.87 12.03
N HIS A 189 7.14 5.66 11.20
CA HIS A 189 5.86 6.37 11.28
C HIS A 189 4.73 5.38 11.32
N LYS A 190 3.73 5.63 12.18
CA LYS A 190 2.58 4.76 12.38
C LYS A 190 1.34 5.56 12.78
N LEU A 191 0.21 5.25 12.16
CA LEU A 191 -1.12 5.62 12.63
C LEU A 191 -1.94 4.34 12.85
N THR A 192 -2.81 4.34 13.86
CA THR A 192 -3.71 3.21 14.14
C THR A 192 -5.10 3.69 14.55
N GLY A 193 -6.13 2.87 14.32
CA GLY A 193 -7.49 3.16 14.76
C GLY A 193 -8.02 4.49 14.20
N ALA A 194 -8.61 5.33 15.04
CA ALA A 194 -9.19 6.61 14.62
C ALA A 194 -8.18 7.52 13.90
N ASP A 195 -6.91 7.48 14.29
CA ASP A 195 -5.86 8.30 13.70
C ASP A 195 -5.51 7.85 12.27
N ALA A 196 -5.58 6.55 12.00
CA ALA A 196 -5.39 6.00 10.64
C ALA A 196 -6.57 6.30 9.70
N ASN A 197 -7.68 6.80 10.24
CA ASN A 197 -8.88 7.19 9.49
C ASN A 197 -9.12 8.71 9.54
N ASN A 198 -8.14 9.49 10.04
CA ASN A 198 -8.21 10.95 10.06
C ASN A 198 -7.44 11.51 8.85
N PRO A 199 -8.11 12.13 7.86
CA PRO A 199 -7.45 12.57 6.62
C PRO A 199 -6.28 13.53 6.84
N THR A 200 -6.41 14.49 7.75
CA THR A 200 -5.35 15.45 8.09
C THR A 200 -4.11 14.72 8.62
N LYS A 201 -4.26 13.78 9.56
CA LYS A 201 -3.14 12.99 10.10
C LYS A 201 -2.51 12.08 9.04
N VAL A 202 -3.33 11.48 8.18
CA VAL A 202 -2.86 10.63 7.09
C VAL A 202 -2.02 11.44 6.11
N ALA A 203 -2.52 12.60 5.66
CA ALA A 203 -1.78 13.50 4.77
C ALA A 203 -0.45 13.95 5.38
N GLU A 204 -0.44 14.32 6.67
CA GLU A 204 0.78 14.68 7.39
C GLU A 204 1.79 13.52 7.47
N MET A 205 1.31 12.30 7.73
CA MET A 205 2.16 11.11 7.80
C MET A 205 2.82 10.78 6.46
N LEU A 206 2.08 10.90 5.35
CA LEU A 206 2.57 10.55 4.01
C LEU A 206 3.58 11.59 3.49
N LYS A 207 3.35 12.87 3.75
CA LYS A 207 4.07 13.97 3.14
C LYS A 207 5.59 13.83 3.22
N GLY A 208 6.23 13.83 2.04
CA GLY A 208 7.68 13.83 1.88
C GLY A 208 8.38 12.55 2.35
N LYS A 209 7.63 11.48 2.64
CA LYS A 209 8.22 10.23 3.11
C LYS A 209 8.69 9.36 1.95
N THR A 210 9.83 8.71 2.17
CA THR A 210 10.38 7.71 1.26
C THR A 210 10.68 6.45 2.06
N GLY A 211 10.14 5.31 1.63
CA GLY A 211 10.32 4.06 2.37
C GLY A 211 9.41 2.92 1.95
N ILE A 212 9.25 1.96 2.86
CA ILE A 212 8.30 0.84 2.72
C ILE A 212 7.00 1.24 3.39
N TYR A 213 5.91 1.23 2.62
CA TYR A 213 4.56 1.57 3.04
C TYR A 213 3.73 0.30 3.22
N VAL A 214 3.07 0.17 4.37
CA VAL A 214 2.12 -0.91 4.64
C VAL A 214 0.87 -0.33 5.27
N ILE A 215 -0.28 -0.65 4.68
CA ILE A 215 -1.60 -0.35 5.23
C ILE A 215 -2.33 -1.66 5.48
N VAL A 216 -3.05 -1.75 6.60
CA VAL A 216 -3.88 -2.90 6.96
C VAL A 216 -5.30 -2.40 7.20
N ASN A 217 -6.28 -3.10 6.63
CA ASN A 217 -7.69 -2.74 6.71
C ASN A 217 -8.33 -3.21 8.03
N SER A 218 -9.28 -2.43 8.55
CA SER A 218 -10.05 -2.78 9.75
C SER A 218 -11.06 -3.90 9.51
N ASN A 219 -11.67 -3.92 8.32
CA ASN A 219 -12.63 -4.94 7.93
C ASN A 219 -12.25 -5.54 6.57
N PRO A 220 -11.39 -6.57 6.56
CA PRO A 220 -10.84 -7.12 5.31
C PRO A 220 -11.78 -8.13 4.60
N GLY A 221 -12.87 -8.56 5.23
CA GLY A 221 -13.80 -9.52 4.64
C GLY A 221 -14.75 -8.92 3.61
N ASN A 222 -15.62 -9.75 3.02
CA ASN A 222 -16.54 -9.40 1.93
C ASN A 222 -17.51 -8.23 2.25
N SER A 223 -17.81 -8.01 3.54
CA SER A 223 -18.65 -6.88 3.99
C SER A 223 -17.89 -5.54 4.07
N GLY A 224 -16.57 -5.57 3.98
CA GLY A 224 -15.66 -4.44 4.08
C GLY A 224 -14.84 -4.26 2.80
N ALA A 225 -13.52 -4.18 2.94
CA ALA A 225 -12.59 -3.88 1.86
C ALA A 225 -12.44 -5.04 0.87
N ASN A 226 -12.72 -6.27 1.30
CA ASN A 226 -12.50 -7.51 0.53
C ASN A 226 -11.01 -7.85 0.30
N TYR A 227 -10.09 -7.14 0.95
CA TYR A 227 -8.65 -7.42 1.01
C TYR A 227 -8.08 -6.99 2.37
N SER A 228 -6.94 -7.55 2.77
CA SER A 228 -6.29 -7.37 4.06
C SER A 228 -5.58 -6.03 4.22
N GLY A 229 -5.13 -5.44 3.11
CA GLY A 229 -4.39 -4.20 3.10
C GLY A 229 -3.54 -4.06 1.83
N HIS A 230 -2.58 -3.13 1.85
CA HIS A 230 -1.70 -2.85 0.72
C HIS A 230 -0.24 -2.71 1.17
N VAL A 231 0.67 -3.12 0.31
CA VAL A 231 2.13 -3.03 0.50
C VAL A 231 2.73 -2.37 -0.72
N ASP A 232 3.48 -1.29 -0.49
CA ASP A 232 4.12 -0.54 -1.57
C ASP A 232 5.44 0.11 -1.15
N LEU A 233 6.12 0.73 -2.11
CA LEU A 233 7.12 1.76 -1.85
C LEU A 233 6.48 3.14 -1.97
N ILE A 234 6.74 3.97 -0.95
CA ILE A 234 6.41 5.39 -0.96
C ILE A 234 7.66 6.20 -1.33
N ILE A 235 7.51 7.21 -2.18
CA ILE A 235 8.57 8.08 -2.66
C ILE A 235 8.08 9.51 -2.58
N ASN A 236 8.72 10.33 -1.76
CA ASN A 236 8.33 11.72 -1.53
C ASN A 236 6.83 11.91 -1.20
N GLY A 237 6.26 10.93 -0.50
CA GLY A 237 4.86 10.90 -0.10
C GLY A 237 3.88 10.38 -1.13
N GLN A 238 4.33 9.76 -2.23
CA GLN A 238 3.47 9.07 -3.20
C GLN A 238 3.84 7.60 -3.31
N CYS A 239 2.86 6.71 -3.24
CA CYS A 239 3.03 5.27 -3.44
C CYS A 239 3.00 4.94 -4.94
N ILE A 240 3.80 3.95 -5.36
CA ILE A 240 3.96 3.60 -6.79
C ILE A 240 2.66 3.06 -7.41
N GLY A 241 1.84 2.37 -6.62
CA GLY A 241 0.56 1.77 -6.98
C GLY A 241 -0.65 2.34 -6.24
N GLY A 242 -0.44 3.41 -5.46
CA GLY A 242 -1.50 4.12 -4.74
C GLY A 242 -1.44 4.03 -3.22
N GLU A 243 -2.06 4.98 -2.52
CA GLU A 243 -2.03 5.02 -1.06
C GLU A 243 -3.11 4.15 -0.37
N TYR A 244 -4.24 3.87 -1.05
CA TYR A 244 -5.34 3.05 -0.53
C TYR A 244 -5.90 3.51 0.83
N THR A 245 -5.96 4.81 1.12
CA THR A 245 -6.25 5.32 2.48
C THR A 245 -7.74 5.32 2.87
N THR A 246 -8.64 5.12 1.92
CA THR A 246 -10.11 5.19 2.11
C THR A 246 -10.84 3.85 1.83
N PRO A 247 -10.34 2.69 2.30
CA PRO A 247 -10.97 1.40 2.01
C PRO A 247 -12.33 1.29 2.70
N ARG A 248 -13.25 0.53 2.10
CA ARG A 248 -14.54 0.23 2.73
C ARG A 248 -14.33 -0.47 4.07
N GLY A 249 -14.95 0.07 5.13
CA GLY A 249 -14.78 -0.46 6.49
C GLY A 249 -13.57 0.09 7.25
N GLY A 250 -12.80 1.00 6.64
CA GLY A 250 -11.77 1.78 7.29
C GLY A 250 -10.43 1.06 7.45
N VAL A 251 -9.45 1.83 7.94
CA VAL A 251 -8.05 1.43 8.09
C VAL A 251 -7.77 1.04 9.52
N LYS A 252 -7.10 -0.09 9.74
CA LYS A 252 -6.62 -0.53 11.06
C LYS A 252 -5.33 0.18 11.42
N SER A 253 -4.38 0.20 10.49
CA SER A 253 -3.09 0.85 10.65
C SER A 253 -2.46 1.26 9.33
N ILE A 254 -1.70 2.36 9.35
CA ILE A 254 -0.78 2.77 8.30
C ILE A 254 0.62 2.82 8.92
N ARG A 255 1.62 2.26 8.25
CA ARG A 255 2.99 2.16 8.74
C ARG A 255 3.99 2.48 7.63
N ILE A 256 5.02 3.25 7.96
CA ILE A 256 6.13 3.55 7.05
C ILE A 256 7.46 3.29 7.75
N TRP A 257 8.28 2.43 7.15
CA TRP A 257 9.69 2.26 7.49
C TRP A 257 10.53 3.13 6.55
N ILE A 258 11.18 4.16 7.09
CA ILE A 258 11.97 5.10 6.28
C ILE A 258 13.25 4.40 5.81
N LEU A 259 13.50 4.51 4.50
CA LEU A 259 14.70 3.97 3.87
C LEU A 259 15.65 5.13 3.53
N ASN A 260 16.95 4.90 3.76
CA ASN A 260 18.03 5.84 3.43
C ASN A 260 18.73 5.47 2.12
#